data_AF-A0A8J5D1U3-F1
#
_entry.id   AF-A0A8J5D1U3-F1
#
_cell.length_a   1.000
_cell.length_b   1.000
_cell.length_c   1.000
_cell.angle_alpha   90.00
_cell.angle_beta   90.00
_cell.angle_gamma   90.00
#
_symmetry.space_group_name_H-M   'P 1'
#
loop_
_entity.id
_entity.type
_entity.pdbx_description
1 polymer ?
#
loop_
_entity_poly.entity_id
_entity_poly.type
_entity_poly.pdbx_seq_one_letter_code
_entity_poly.pdbx_strand_id
1 'polypeptide(L)'
;MTTDLTDSLTNLQTTCNRHWTTELTDALQYTSLGRIRHDTRHHWWTHSPSRALDTAVTRLRIGHTRLNAHLHKLGMTDDPHCPWCPTYLDTPEHLLLQCPRHHSHRTALLQSLYPLLLRRPTLADLLGGSPDPGLASKSSSTPGPSYRSLANCKGSNLLIHLHPAPSGH
;
A
#
# COMPACT_ATOMS: atom_id res chain seq x y z
N MET A 1 10.05 -3.13 -42.56
CA MET A 1 9.09 -4.18 -42.13
C MET A 1 9.07 -4.43 -40.62
N THR A 2 10.04 -3.93 -39.84
CA THR A 2 10.08 -4.13 -38.37
C THR A 2 9.23 -3.13 -37.57
N THR A 3 8.88 -1.98 -38.15
CA THR A 3 8.11 -0.90 -37.51
C THR A 3 6.65 -1.25 -37.24
N ASP A 4 6.03 -2.03 -38.13
CA ASP A 4 4.60 -2.41 -38.05
C ASP A 4 4.29 -3.38 -36.89
N LEU A 5 5.23 -4.29 -36.60
CA LEU A 5 5.14 -5.20 -35.45
C LEU A 5 5.38 -4.47 -34.13
N THR A 6 6.29 -3.50 -34.08
CA THR A 6 6.51 -2.69 -32.87
C THR A 6 5.32 -1.78 -32.58
N ASP A 7 4.69 -1.22 -33.62
CA ASP A 7 3.50 -0.37 -33.47
C ASP A 7 2.28 -1.19 -33.02
N SER A 8 2.13 -2.41 -33.54
CA SER A 8 1.09 -3.34 -33.10
C SER A 8 1.27 -3.80 -31.65
N LEU A 9 2.50 -4.13 -31.23
CA LEU A 9 2.80 -4.53 -29.85
C LEU A 9 2.60 -3.38 -28.86
N THR A 10 3.01 -2.16 -29.21
CA THR A 10 2.80 -0.98 -28.36
C THR A 10 1.33 -0.62 -28.25
N ASN A 11 0.55 -0.78 -29.33
CA ASN A 11 -0.91 -0.58 -29.30
C ASN A 11 -1.59 -1.59 -28.37
N LEU A 12 -1.22 -2.88 -28.47
CA LEU A 12 -1.75 -3.93 -27.60
C LEU A 12 -1.40 -3.68 -26.13
N GLN A 13 -0.14 -3.36 -25.83
CA GLN A 13 0.30 -2.99 -24.48
C GLN A 13 -0.48 -1.80 -23.94
N THR A 14 -0.66 -0.75 -24.75
CA THR A 14 -1.40 0.45 -24.35
C THR A 14 -2.86 0.14 -24.06
N THR A 15 -3.51 -0.67 -24.91
CA THR A 15 -4.90 -1.08 -24.75
C THR A 15 -5.10 -1.96 -23.52
N CYS A 16 -4.23 -2.95 -23.31
CA CYS A 16 -4.24 -3.78 -22.11
C CYS A 16 -4.00 -2.96 -20.84
N ASN A 17 -3.03 -2.05 -20.84
CA ASN A 17 -2.75 -1.18 -19.70
C ASN A 17 -3.94 -0.27 -19.37
N ARG A 18 -4.60 0.29 -20.40
CA ARG A 18 -5.79 1.13 -20.21
C ARG A 18 -6.95 0.32 -19.64
N HIS A 19 -7.23 -0.86 -20.20
CA HIS A 19 -8.27 -1.75 -19.71
C HIS A 19 -8.02 -2.16 -18.26
N TRP A 20 -6.81 -2.65 -17.95
CA TRP A 20 -6.40 -2.99 -16.59
C TRP A 20 -6.52 -1.80 -15.63
N THR A 21 -6.13 -0.60 -16.09
CA THR A 21 -6.22 0.61 -15.28
C THR A 21 -7.67 0.97 -14.96
N THR A 22 -8.58 0.91 -15.93
CA THR A 22 -10.00 1.22 -15.71
C THR A 22 -10.64 0.22 -14.76
N GLU A 23 -10.49 -1.08 -15.03
CA GLU A 23 -11.06 -2.16 -14.20
C GLU A 23 -10.53 -2.10 -12.76
N LEU A 24 -9.22 -1.90 -12.59
CA LEU A 24 -8.63 -1.80 -11.27
C LEU A 24 -9.07 -0.53 -10.54
N THR A 25 -9.19 0.60 -11.24
CA THR A 25 -9.64 1.86 -10.62
C THR A 25 -11.08 1.73 -10.12
N ASP A 26 -11.96 1.11 -10.90
CA ASP A 26 -13.33 0.82 -10.48
C ASP A 26 -13.35 -0.11 -9.27
N ALA A 27 -12.60 -1.22 -9.33
CA ALA A 27 -12.49 -2.18 -8.24
C ALA A 27 -11.98 -1.58 -6.92
N LEU A 28 -11.07 -0.60 -6.99
CA LEU A 28 -10.57 0.07 -5.80
C LEU A 28 -11.68 0.87 -5.09
N GLN A 29 -12.65 1.45 -5.80
CA GLN A 29 -13.67 2.30 -5.18
C GLN A 29 -14.49 1.61 -4.09
N TYR A 30 -14.68 0.29 -4.21
CA TYR A 30 -15.51 -0.49 -3.28
C TYR A 30 -14.75 -1.53 -2.46
N THR A 31 -13.43 -1.65 -2.63
CA THR A 31 -12.62 -2.62 -1.88
C THR A 31 -11.86 -1.99 -0.72
N SER A 32 -11.51 -2.80 0.29
CA SER A 32 -10.68 -2.33 1.40
C SER A 32 -9.31 -1.83 0.92
N LEU A 33 -8.79 -2.41 -0.17
CA LEU A 33 -7.54 -1.99 -0.77
C LEU A 33 -7.62 -0.55 -1.30
N GLY A 34 -8.77 -0.10 -1.82
CA GLY A 34 -8.91 1.27 -2.30
C GLY A 34 -8.96 2.35 -1.23
N ARG A 35 -9.07 1.97 0.05
CA ARG A 35 -8.87 2.88 1.18
C ARG A 35 -7.40 3.21 1.43
N ILE A 36 -6.51 2.42 0.85
CA ILE A 36 -5.04 2.53 0.97
C ILE A 36 -4.44 2.92 -0.38
N ARG A 37 -5.00 2.41 -1.47
CA ARG A 37 -4.49 2.57 -2.82
C ARG A 37 -5.46 3.36 -3.68
N HIS A 38 -5.05 4.55 -4.09
CA HIS A 38 -5.86 5.45 -4.92
C HIS A 38 -5.44 5.50 -6.40
N ASP A 39 -4.37 4.79 -6.79
CA ASP A 39 -3.91 4.75 -8.17
C ASP A 39 -3.52 3.34 -8.64
N THR A 40 -3.37 3.18 -9.95
CA THR A 40 -2.97 1.92 -10.58
C THR A 40 -1.45 1.83 -10.79
N ARG A 41 -0.66 2.78 -10.25
CA ARG A 41 0.79 2.79 -10.41
C ARG A 41 1.41 1.58 -9.72
N HIS A 42 2.58 1.19 -10.21
CA HIS A 42 3.35 0.10 -9.63
C HIS A 42 3.86 0.53 -8.25
N HIS A 43 3.23 0.02 -7.19
CA HIS A 43 3.62 0.31 -5.82
C HIS A 43 4.66 -0.69 -5.34
N TRP A 44 5.76 -0.20 -4.78
CA TRP A 44 6.85 -1.05 -4.28
C TRP A 44 6.54 -1.40 -2.83
N TRP A 45 5.76 -2.46 -2.63
CA TRP A 45 5.46 -2.95 -1.29
C TRP A 45 6.79 -3.43 -0.71
N THR A 46 7.25 -2.78 0.35
CA THR A 46 8.43 -3.25 1.07
C THR A 46 8.08 -4.58 1.74
N HIS A 47 8.84 -5.61 1.37
CA HIS A 47 8.75 -6.93 1.99
C HIS A 47 9.52 -6.94 3.29
N SER A 48 8.88 -7.43 4.35
CA SER A 48 9.51 -7.71 5.61
C SER A 48 10.25 -9.05 5.53
N PRO A 49 11.43 -9.18 6.16
CA PRO A 49 12.05 -10.50 6.36
C PRO A 49 11.15 -11.44 7.19
N SER A 50 10.19 -10.89 7.95
CA SER A 50 9.19 -11.67 8.67
C SER A 50 7.98 -11.96 7.79
N ARG A 51 7.85 -13.22 7.33
CA ARG A 51 6.65 -13.67 6.59
C ARG A 51 5.35 -13.49 7.37
N ALA A 52 5.41 -13.58 8.68
CA ALA A 52 4.25 -13.36 9.55
C ALA A 52 3.80 -11.89 9.47
N LEU A 53 4.74 -10.95 9.51
CA LEU A 53 4.44 -9.53 9.36
C LEU A 53 3.88 -9.23 7.97
N ASP A 54 4.51 -9.74 6.91
CA ASP A 54 4.03 -9.56 5.53
C ASP A 54 2.61 -10.09 5.33
N THR A 55 2.32 -11.26 5.90
CA THR A 55 0.98 -11.83 5.85
C THR A 55 -0.02 -10.96 6.60
N ALA A 56 0.35 -10.46 7.79
CA ALA A 56 -0.51 -9.59 8.59
C ALA A 56 -0.80 -8.27 7.86
N VAL A 57 0.23 -7.60 7.35
CA VAL A 57 0.12 -6.35 6.59
C VAL A 57 -0.69 -6.56 5.31
N THR A 58 -0.45 -7.64 4.58
CA THR A 58 -1.22 -7.98 3.36
C THR A 58 -2.69 -8.15 3.69
N ARG A 59 -3.02 -8.94 4.73
CA ARG A 59 -4.40 -9.14 5.18
C ARG A 59 -5.08 -7.85 5.61
N LEU A 60 -4.37 -6.95 6.29
CA LEU A 60 -4.87 -5.62 6.63
C LEU A 60 -5.17 -4.81 5.36
N ARG A 61 -4.29 -4.84 4.36
CA ARG A 61 -4.46 -4.12 3.08
C ARG A 61 -5.69 -4.59 2.30
N ILE A 62 -5.89 -5.90 2.20
CA ILE A 62 -7.01 -6.46 1.44
C ILE A 62 -8.30 -6.60 2.26
N GLY A 63 -8.28 -6.24 3.55
CA GLY A 63 -9.44 -6.33 4.43
C GLY A 63 -9.78 -7.75 4.91
N HIS A 64 -8.95 -8.74 4.64
CA HIS A 64 -9.12 -10.13 5.08
C HIS A 64 -8.56 -10.34 6.51
N THR A 65 -9.19 -9.66 7.47
CA THR A 65 -8.73 -9.62 8.86
C THR A 65 -9.54 -10.54 9.76
N ARG A 66 -9.06 -10.78 10.98
CA ARG A 66 -9.82 -11.49 12.03
C ARG A 66 -10.52 -10.52 12.99
N LEU A 67 -10.75 -9.29 12.57
CA LEU A 67 -11.41 -8.28 13.37
C LEU A 67 -12.93 -8.47 13.31
N ASN A 68 -13.63 -8.11 14.38
CA ASN A 68 -15.07 -8.36 14.51
C ASN A 68 -15.88 -7.70 13.40
N ALA A 69 -15.51 -6.52 12.92
CA ALA A 69 -16.24 -5.88 11.82
C ALA A 69 -16.16 -6.66 10.50
N HIS A 70 -15.08 -7.41 10.28
CA HIS A 70 -14.97 -8.31 9.11
C HIS A 70 -15.70 -9.63 9.37
N LEU A 71 -15.51 -10.24 10.55
CA LEU A 71 -16.15 -11.49 10.92
C LEU A 71 -17.68 -11.38 10.94
N HIS A 72 -18.23 -10.24 11.38
CA HIS A 72 -19.67 -9.99 11.39
C HIS A 72 -20.25 -9.94 9.97
N LYS A 73 -19.52 -9.35 9.02
CA LYS A 73 -19.91 -9.36 7.59
C LYS A 73 -19.93 -10.77 7.01
N LEU A 74 -19.13 -11.69 7.57
CA LEU A 74 -19.11 -13.11 7.19
C LEU A 74 -20.14 -13.95 7.98
N GLY A 75 -20.89 -13.36 8.91
CA GLY A 75 -21.82 -14.09 9.78
C GLY A 75 -21.12 -14.99 10.81
N MET A 76 -19.86 -14.70 11.15
CA MET A 76 -19.06 -15.51 12.09
C MET A 76 -19.06 -14.96 13.52
N THR A 77 -19.60 -13.75 13.74
CA THR A 77 -19.80 -13.13 15.06
C THR A 77 -21.06 -12.27 15.02
N ASP A 78 -21.75 -12.17 16.15
CA ASP A 78 -22.98 -11.38 16.29
C ASP A 78 -22.71 -9.89 16.50
N ASP A 79 -21.51 -9.53 16.97
CA ASP A 79 -21.14 -8.14 17.27
C ASP A 79 -19.95 -7.69 16.41
N PRO A 80 -20.09 -6.58 15.63
CA PRO A 80 -18.99 -6.01 14.85
C PRO A 80 -18.05 -5.09 15.66
N HIS A 81 -18.35 -4.80 16.94
CA HIS A 81 -17.61 -3.83 17.74
C HIS A 81 -16.33 -4.39 18.36
N CYS A 82 -15.43 -3.47 18.70
CA CYS A 82 -14.17 -3.77 19.37
C CYS A 82 -14.46 -4.27 20.81
N PRO A 83 -13.87 -5.41 21.24
CA PRO A 83 -14.10 -5.97 22.57
C PRO A 83 -13.70 -5.03 23.73
N TRP A 84 -12.83 -4.06 23.46
CA TRP A 84 -12.35 -3.08 24.44
C TRP A 84 -12.93 -1.68 24.23
N CYS A 85 -13.64 -1.47 23.12
CA CYS A 85 -14.25 -0.19 22.75
C CYS A 85 -15.64 -0.44 22.14
N PRO A 86 -16.65 -0.73 22.97
CA PRO A 86 -17.97 -1.15 22.49
C PRO A 86 -18.68 -0.14 21.58
N THR A 87 -18.27 1.13 21.62
CA THR A 87 -18.82 2.20 20.78
C THR A 87 -18.17 2.32 19.40
N TYR A 88 -17.10 1.56 19.12
CA TYR A 88 -16.34 1.62 17.88
C TYR A 88 -16.31 0.26 17.20
N LEU A 89 -16.47 0.26 15.87
CA LEU A 89 -16.31 -0.93 15.05
C LEU A 89 -14.86 -1.45 15.13
N ASP A 90 -14.71 -2.78 15.16
CA ASP A 90 -13.40 -3.40 15.16
C ASP A 90 -12.83 -3.45 13.73
N THR A 91 -12.26 -2.33 13.28
CA THR A 91 -11.69 -2.19 11.93
C THR A 91 -10.17 -2.00 11.97
N PRO A 92 -9.46 -2.20 10.84
CA PRO A 92 -8.02 -1.91 10.76
C PRO A 92 -7.67 -0.48 11.17
N GLU A 93 -8.51 0.50 10.80
CA GLU A 93 -8.31 1.90 11.20
C GLU A 93 -8.44 2.07 12.71
N HIS A 94 -9.47 1.48 13.32
CA HIS A 94 -9.63 1.54 14.77
C HIS A 94 -8.43 0.89 15.46
N LEU A 95 -8.07 -0.34 15.07
CA LEU A 95 -6.96 -1.10 15.62
C LEU A 95 -5.65 -0.30 15.61
N LEU A 96 -5.27 0.25 14.45
CA LEU A 96 -3.97 0.88 14.25
C LEU A 96 -3.92 2.32 14.75
N LEU A 97 -5.00 3.09 14.62
CA LEU A 97 -4.97 4.54 14.81
C LEU A 97 -5.69 5.02 16.08
N GLN A 98 -6.64 4.25 16.63
CA GLN A 98 -7.59 4.75 17.63
C GLN A 98 -7.62 3.93 18.92
N CYS A 99 -7.63 2.60 18.81
CA CYS A 99 -7.91 1.67 19.90
C CYS A 99 -7.00 1.89 21.12
N PRO A 100 -7.52 2.34 22.27
CA PRO A 100 -6.76 2.57 23.50
C PRO A 100 -5.97 1.34 23.96
N ARG A 101 -6.50 0.13 23.71
CA ARG A 101 -5.81 -1.13 24.03
C ARG A 101 -4.42 -1.24 23.38
N HIS A 102 -4.25 -0.64 22.20
CA HIS A 102 -3.01 -0.67 21.43
C HIS A 102 -2.24 0.65 21.51
N HIS A 103 -2.56 1.53 22.46
CA HIS A 103 -1.92 2.84 22.57
C HIS A 103 -0.40 2.77 22.71
N SER A 104 0.13 1.88 23.56
CA SER A 104 1.58 1.72 23.74
C SER A 104 2.31 1.33 22.45
N HIS A 105 1.78 0.34 21.72
CA HIS A 105 2.31 -0.10 20.43
C HIS A 105 2.26 1.03 19.39
N ARG A 106 1.15 1.77 19.35
CA ARG A 106 0.99 2.92 18.45
C ARG A 106 1.99 4.02 18.77
N THR A 107 2.20 4.31 20.04
CA THR A 107 3.20 5.31 20.46
C THR A 107 4.60 4.89 20.05
N ALA A 108 4.99 3.62 20.26
CA ALA A 108 6.28 3.11 19.80
C ALA A 108 6.45 3.21 18.27
N LEU A 109 5.40 2.86 17.52
CA LEU A 109 5.36 3.03 16.07
C LEU A 109 5.54 4.51 15.67
N LEU A 110 4.77 5.43 16.26
CA LEU A 110 4.87 6.86 15.97
C LEU A 110 6.25 7.43 16.29
N GLN A 111 6.90 6.97 17.37
CA GLN A 111 8.29 7.37 17.67
C GLN A 111 9.25 6.90 16.58
N SER A 112 9.09 5.68 16.06
CA SER A 112 9.90 5.17 14.93
C SER A 112 9.67 5.94 13.63
N LEU A 113 8.48 6.52 13.45
CA LEU A 113 8.10 7.33 12.29
C LEU A 113 8.44 8.81 12.44
N TYR A 114 8.87 9.26 13.61
CA TYR A 114 9.23 10.65 13.87
C TYR A 114 10.27 11.22 12.89
N PRO A 115 11.34 10.48 12.50
CA PRO A 115 12.31 10.96 11.52
C PRO A 115 11.70 11.22 10.13
N LEU A 116 10.56 10.59 9.82
CA LEU A 116 9.84 10.74 8.56
C LEU A 116 8.81 11.88 8.60
N LEU A 117 8.78 12.68 9.68
CA LEU A 117 7.86 13.82 9.89
C LEU A 117 6.37 13.46 9.85
N LEU A 118 6.01 12.18 9.98
CA LEU A 118 4.62 11.71 10.01
C LEU A 118 4.00 11.90 11.40
N ARG A 119 3.48 13.10 11.68
CA ARG A 119 2.87 13.45 12.98
C ARG A 119 1.47 12.86 13.19
N ARG A 120 0.74 12.59 12.11
CA ARG A 120 -0.61 12.01 12.12
C ARG A 120 -0.76 11.06 10.93
N PRO A 121 -0.24 9.83 11.02
CA PRO A 121 -0.33 8.90 9.92
C PRO A 121 -1.78 8.48 9.69
N THR A 122 -2.14 8.43 8.42
CA THR A 122 -3.36 7.77 7.93
C THR A 122 -3.15 6.25 7.86
N LEU A 123 -4.23 5.51 7.61
CA LEU A 123 -4.10 4.07 7.38
C LEU A 123 -3.23 3.78 6.14
N ALA A 124 -3.36 4.61 5.10
CA ALA A 124 -2.55 4.51 3.90
C ALA A 124 -1.06 4.69 4.24
N ASP A 125 -0.69 5.68 5.04
CA ASP A 125 0.71 5.92 5.43
C ASP A 125 1.32 4.70 6.16
N LEU A 126 0.54 4.03 7.01
CA LEU A 126 1.00 2.85 7.76
C LEU A 126 1.07 1.58 6.91
N LEU A 127 0.20 1.46 5.90
CA LEU A 127 0.09 0.27 5.08
C LEU A 127 0.69 0.44 3.69
N GLY A 128 1.52 1.46 3.44
CA GLY A 128 2.17 1.64 2.14
C GLY A 128 1.15 1.96 1.04
N GLY A 129 0.23 2.87 1.33
CA GLY A 129 -0.59 3.55 0.36
C GLY A 129 0.13 4.75 -0.23
N SER A 130 -0.30 5.21 -1.41
CA SER A 130 0.08 6.56 -1.85
C SER A 130 -0.75 7.56 -1.08
N PRO A 131 -0.16 8.64 -0.52
CA PRO A 131 -0.95 9.70 0.08
C PRO A 131 -1.93 10.26 -0.95
N ASP A 132 -3.14 10.53 -0.49
CA ASP A 132 -4.20 11.14 -1.31
C ASP A 132 -3.67 12.47 -1.87
N PRO A 133 -3.68 12.67 -3.20
CA PRO A 133 -3.27 13.96 -3.79
C PRO A 133 -4.11 15.14 -3.28
N GLY A 134 -5.29 14.91 -2.69
CA GLY A 134 -6.10 15.93 -2.04
C GLY A 134 -5.60 16.41 -0.67
N LEU A 135 -4.73 15.65 0.02
CA LEU A 135 -4.22 15.98 1.35
C LEU A 135 -2.77 16.48 1.36
N ALA A 136 -2.14 16.62 0.20
CA ALA A 136 -0.83 17.22 0.05
C ALA A 136 -0.89 18.72 0.42
N SER A 137 -0.78 19.01 1.71
CA SER A 137 -0.47 20.35 2.21
C SER A 137 0.74 20.86 1.45
N LYS A 138 0.57 22.00 0.78
CA LYS A 138 1.61 22.82 0.16
C LYS A 138 2.87 22.83 1.05
N SER A 139 3.83 21.97 0.74
CA SER A 139 5.21 22.12 1.17
C SER A 139 6.06 21.96 -0.08
N SER A 140 6.82 23.02 -0.31
CA SER A 140 7.63 23.30 -1.48
C SER A 140 8.64 22.18 -1.77
N SER A 141 8.57 21.68 -3.01
CA SER A 141 9.68 21.33 -3.90
C SER A 141 10.95 20.74 -3.28
N THR A 142 11.14 19.43 -3.48
CA THR A 142 12.45 18.88 -3.84
C THR A 142 12.25 17.59 -4.65
N PRO A 143 12.85 17.45 -5.85
CA PRO A 143 12.78 16.20 -6.59
C PRO A 143 13.75 15.20 -5.95
N GLY A 144 13.21 14.19 -5.27
CA GLY A 144 13.97 13.00 -4.87
C GLY A 144 14.48 12.25 -6.11
N PRO A 145 15.54 11.44 -5.96
CA PRO A 145 16.29 10.90 -7.10
C PRO A 145 15.39 10.06 -8.02
N SER A 146 15.38 10.43 -9.29
CA SER A 146 14.74 9.68 -10.37
C SER A 146 15.60 8.45 -10.68
N TYR A 147 15.25 7.31 -10.10
CA TYR A 147 15.78 6.03 -10.55
C TYR A 147 15.02 5.61 -11.81
N ARG A 148 15.51 6.03 -12.98
CA ARG A 148 15.15 5.38 -14.24
C ARG A 148 15.80 4.00 -14.27
N SER A 149 15.03 2.95 -13.99
CA SER A 149 15.44 1.58 -14.28
C SER A 149 14.38 0.91 -15.17
N LEU A 150 14.78 0.64 -16.41
CA LEU A 150 14.07 -0.20 -17.37
C LEU A 150 14.02 -1.63 -16.80
N ALA A 151 12.89 -2.04 -16.24
CA ALA A 151 12.65 -3.43 -15.90
C ALA A 151 11.76 -4.06 -16.97
N ASN A 152 12.43 -4.80 -17.86
CA ASN A 152 11.83 -5.66 -18.86
C ASN A 152 11.21 -6.87 -18.13
N CYS A 153 9.90 -7.08 -18.26
CA CYS A 153 9.24 -8.24 -17.66
C CYS A 153 9.65 -9.52 -18.39
N LYS A 154 10.62 -10.25 -17.84
CA LYS A 154 10.72 -11.70 -18.02
C LYS A 154 10.96 -12.34 -16.65
N GLY A 155 10.16 -13.36 -16.37
CA GLY A 155 10.04 -13.97 -15.06
C GLY A 155 11.32 -14.61 -14.52
N SER A 156 11.20 -14.97 -13.24
CA SER A 156 12.08 -15.85 -12.47
C SER A 156 13.30 -15.18 -11.83
N ASN A 157 13.24 -15.08 -10.49
CA ASN A 157 14.32 -14.91 -9.52
C ASN A 157 15.42 -13.89 -9.83
N LEU A 158 15.47 -12.79 -9.07
CA LEU A 158 16.72 -12.03 -8.94
C LEU A 158 16.99 -11.61 -7.49
N LEU A 159 18.01 -12.26 -6.92
CA LEU A 159 18.73 -11.89 -5.72
C LEU A 159 19.47 -10.56 -5.99
N ILE A 160 19.19 -9.49 -5.26
CA ILE A 160 19.88 -8.21 -5.46
C ILE A 160 21.13 -8.15 -4.56
N HIS A 161 22.30 -8.37 -5.15
CA HIS A 161 23.58 -7.94 -4.57
C HIS A 161 23.77 -6.45 -4.85
N LEU A 162 23.93 -5.65 -3.79
CA LEU A 162 24.27 -4.23 -3.87
C LEU A 162 25.79 -4.07 -3.86
N HIS A 163 26.36 -3.50 -4.93
CA HIS A 163 27.73 -2.96 -4.92
C HIS A 163 27.68 -1.43 -5.08
N PRO A 164 28.51 -0.67 -4.35
CA PRO A 164 28.63 0.77 -4.52
C PRO A 164 29.42 1.13 -5.80
N ALA A 165 28.95 2.15 -6.53
CA ALA A 165 29.58 2.66 -7.74
C ALA A 165 30.84 3.49 -7.44
N PRO A 166 31.85 3.52 -8.33
CA PRO A 166 33.10 4.23 -8.10
C PRO A 166 32.93 5.74 -8.31
N SER A 167 33.59 6.51 -7.45
CA SER A 167 33.74 7.96 -7.56
C SER A 167 34.68 8.32 -8.71
N GLY A 168 34.14 8.95 -9.75
CA GLY A 168 34.91 9.55 -10.84
C GLY A 168 35.23 11.01 -10.55
N HIS A 169 36.51 11.37 -10.69
CA HIS A 169 37.02 12.73 -10.81
C HIS A 169 36.80 13.28 -12.22
#